data_AF-A0A842YL64-F1
#
_entry.id   AF-A0A842YL64-F1
#
_cell.length_a   1.000
_cell.length_b   1.000
_cell.length_c   1.000
_cell.angle_alpha   90.00
_cell.angle_beta   90.00
_cell.angle_gamma   90.00
#
_symmetry.space_group_name_H-M   'P 1'
#
loop_
_entity.id
_entity.type
_entity.pdbx_description
1 polymer ?
#
loop_
_entity_poly.entity_id
_entity_poly.type
_entity_poly.pdbx_seq_one_letter_code
_entity_poly.pdbx_strand_id
1 'polypeptide(L)'
;TEMVFSGSYPPLYAVFIRSITGVMHILWSSLAARSLGLAKAMKGSIDREDLIPGTLVSAVLHFLWNTAPTIFSLGVLFPFTLNSVRRMIKTAVQDETNWGYAQFAPDEKE
;
A
#
# COMPACT_ATOMS: atom_id res chain seq x y z
N THR A 1 -3.71 -30.54 7.15
CA THR A 1 -4.25 -29.55 8.10
C THR A 1 -5.69 -29.32 7.73
N GLU A 2 -6.63 -29.65 8.61
CA GLU A 2 -8.06 -29.43 8.35
C GLU A 2 -8.35 -27.93 8.39
N MET A 3 -9.09 -27.42 7.39
CA MET A 3 -9.47 -26.02 7.34
C MET A 3 -10.65 -25.81 8.30
N VAL A 4 -10.40 -25.16 9.44
CA VAL A 4 -11.46 -24.85 10.42
C VAL A 4 -12.27 -23.66 9.91
N PHE A 5 -13.52 -23.91 9.53
CA PHE A 5 -14.45 -22.86 9.13
C PHE A 5 -15.26 -22.40 10.35
N SER A 6 -15.20 -21.11 10.69
CA SER A 6 -16.04 -20.54 11.76
C SER A 6 -17.52 -20.40 11.37
N GLY A 7 -17.87 -20.64 10.10
CA GLY A 7 -19.23 -20.49 9.57
C GLY A 7 -19.74 -19.05 9.46
N SER A 8 -18.91 -18.05 9.79
CA SER A 8 -19.35 -16.65 9.87
C SER A 8 -19.68 -16.03 8.51
N TYR A 9 -19.16 -16.59 7.41
CA TYR A 9 -19.39 -16.14 6.04
C TYR A 9 -19.37 -17.31 5.04
N PRO A 10 -20.02 -17.16 3.87
CA PRO A 10 -19.85 -18.11 2.76
C PRO A 10 -18.36 -18.28 2.39
N PRO A 11 -17.87 -19.51 2.12
CA PRO A 11 -16.45 -19.76 1.87
C PRO A 11 -15.83 -18.89 0.77
N LEU A 12 -16.53 -18.71 -0.35
CA LEU A 12 -16.07 -17.87 -1.46
C LEU A 12 -15.89 -16.40 -1.03
N TYR A 13 -16.80 -15.88 -0.21
CA TYR A 13 -16.71 -14.53 0.32
C TYR A 13 -15.50 -14.38 1.25
N ALA A 14 -15.29 -15.35 2.15
CA ALA A 14 -14.14 -15.33 3.05
C ALA A 14 -12.80 -15.37 2.30
N VAL A 15 -12.69 -16.21 1.26
CA VAL A 15 -11.50 -16.26 0.39
C VAL A 15 -11.28 -14.92 -0.30
N PHE A 16 -12.34 -14.33 -0.88
CA PHE A 16 -12.27 -13.03 -1.53
C PHE A 16 -11.76 -11.91 -0.60
N ILE A 17 -12.33 -11.79 0.60
CA ILE A 17 -11.90 -10.77 1.58
C ILE A 17 -10.44 -10.99 2.00
N ARG A 18 -10.01 -12.24 2.20
CA ARG A 18 -8.61 -12.53 2.55
C ARG A 18 -7.64 -12.19 1.43
N SER A 19 -7.99 -12.47 0.18
CA SER A 19 -7.17 -12.09 -0.98
C SER A 19 -7.00 -10.57 -1.07
N ILE A 20 -8.08 -9.80 -0.88
CA ILE A 20 -7.99 -8.33 -0.86
C ILE A 20 -7.16 -7.85 0.33
N THR A 21 -7.31 -8.47 1.51
CA THR A 21 -6.52 -8.12 2.70
C THR A 21 -5.02 -8.30 2.44
N GLY A 22 -4.62 -9.38 1.76
CA GLY A 22 -3.24 -9.58 1.34
C GLY A 22 -2.73 -8.48 0.41
N VAL A 23 -3.53 -8.07 -0.57
CA VAL A 23 -3.20 -6.93 -1.45
C VAL A 23 -3.03 -5.65 -0.62
N MET A 24 -3.93 -5.38 0.32
CA MET A 24 -3.87 -4.19 1.17
C MET A 24 -2.59 -4.15 2.01
N HIS A 25 -2.11 -5.29 2.53
CA HIS A 25 -0.84 -5.38 3.26
C HIS A 25 0.35 -4.95 2.40
N ILE A 26 0.38 -5.37 1.12
CA ILE A 26 1.41 -4.96 0.17
C ILE A 26 1.34 -3.44 -0.07
N LEU A 27 0.13 -2.90 -0.29
CA LEU A 27 -0.06 -1.46 -0.50
C LEU A 27 0.34 -0.63 0.73
N TRP A 28 -0.02 -1.05 1.94
CA TRP A 28 0.39 -0.34 3.15
C TRP A 28 1.89 -0.46 3.42
N SER A 29 2.51 -1.58 3.05
CA SER A 29 3.96 -1.72 3.15
C SER A 29 4.68 -0.75 2.22
N SER A 30 4.17 -0.53 1.00
CA SER A 30 4.73 0.45 0.07
C SER A 30 4.50 1.90 0.55
N LEU A 31 3.34 2.20 1.13
CA LEU A 31 3.09 3.49 1.79
C LEU A 31 4.07 3.74 2.95
N ALA A 32 4.35 2.72 3.76
CA ALA A 32 5.32 2.83 4.84
C ALA A 32 6.73 3.07 4.29
N ALA A 33 7.17 2.28 3.32
CA ALA A 33 8.50 2.41 2.71
C ALA A 33 8.73 3.77 2.01
N ARG A 34 7.67 4.43 1.53
CA ARG A 34 7.75 5.78 0.97
C ARG A 34 8.41 6.78 1.93
N SER A 35 8.18 6.65 3.23
CA SER A 35 8.79 7.54 4.23
C SER A 35 10.32 7.48 4.21
N LEU A 36 10.90 6.31 3.98
CA LEU A 36 12.34 6.12 3.80
C LEU A 36 12.85 6.78 2.51
N GLY A 37 12.11 6.63 1.41
CA GLY A 37 12.44 7.28 0.14
C GLY A 37 12.44 8.80 0.25
N LEU A 38 11.45 9.36 0.94
CA LEU A 38 11.36 10.79 1.20
C LEU A 38 12.50 11.28 2.09
N ALA A 39 12.82 10.55 3.15
CA ALA A 39 13.98 10.82 3.98
C ALA A 39 15.28 10.86 3.15
N LYS A 40 15.54 9.83 2.33
CA LYS A 40 16.72 9.81 1.46
C LYS A 40 16.77 11.04 0.54
N ALA A 41 15.64 11.42 -0.05
CA ALA A 41 15.56 12.58 -0.94
C ALA A 41 15.79 13.91 -0.21
N MET A 42 15.29 14.08 1.01
CA MET A 42 15.34 15.35 1.74
C MET A 42 16.65 15.56 2.50
N LYS A 43 17.19 14.52 3.14
CA LYS A 43 18.39 14.61 3.99
C LYS A 43 19.63 13.92 3.42
N GLY A 44 19.49 13.14 2.35
CA GLY A 44 20.61 12.43 1.73
C GLY A 44 21.03 11.13 2.44
N SER A 45 20.44 10.81 3.59
CA SER A 45 20.65 9.57 4.35
C SER A 45 19.32 8.90 4.70
N ILE A 46 19.38 7.65 5.18
CA ILE A 46 18.23 6.93 5.76
C ILE A 46 18.62 6.48 7.15
N ASP A 47 17.79 6.79 8.13
CA ASP A 47 17.88 6.35 9.52
C ASP A 47 16.66 5.50 9.85
N ARG A 48 16.76 4.68 10.90
CA ARG A 48 15.67 3.78 11.30
C ARG A 48 14.38 4.53 11.67
N GLU A 49 14.53 5.73 12.22
CA GLU A 49 13.44 6.58 12.68
C GLU A 49 12.60 7.15 11.53
N ASP A 50 13.16 7.21 10.31
CA ASP A 50 12.43 7.69 9.15
C ASP A 50 11.27 6.79 8.74
N LEU A 51 11.27 5.54 9.20
CA LEU A 51 10.18 4.60 8.94
C LEU A 51 8.95 4.94 9.78
N ILE A 52 9.12 5.59 10.93
CA ILE A 52 8.06 5.82 11.93
C ILE A 52 6.83 6.51 11.31
N PRO A 53 6.96 7.62 10.54
CA PRO A 53 5.80 8.28 9.96
C PRO A 53 5.04 7.37 8.99
N GLY A 54 5.76 6.62 8.16
CA GLY A 54 5.16 5.69 7.21
C GLY A 54 4.45 4.53 7.91
N THR A 55 5.09 3.92 8.90
CA THR A 55 4.52 2.83 9.70
C THR A 55 3.30 3.29 10.48
N LEU A 56 3.31 4.50 11.05
CA LEU A 56 2.16 5.03 11.80
C LEU A 56 0.92 5.15 10.91
N VAL A 57 1.06 5.73 9.72
CA VAL A 57 -0.04 5.84 8.75
C VAL A 57 -0.55 4.44 8.35
N SER A 58 0.36 3.53 8.01
CA SER A 58 0.00 2.17 7.62
C SER A 58 -0.65 1.37 8.74
N ALA A 59 -0.21 1.53 9.99
CA ALA A 59 -0.81 0.89 11.16
C ALA A 59 -2.25 1.39 11.39
N VAL A 60 -2.50 2.69 11.24
CA VAL A 60 -3.84 3.27 11.34
C VAL A 60 -4.76 2.73 10.25
N LEU A 61 -4.30 2.70 9.00
CA LEU A 61 -5.08 2.13 7.89
C LEU A 61 -5.37 0.64 8.11
N HIS A 62 -4.39 -0.13 8.59
CA HIS A 62 -4.55 -1.54 8.92
C HIS A 62 -5.56 -1.76 10.06
N PHE A 63 -5.49 -0.94 11.11
CA PHE A 63 -6.46 -0.99 12.19
C PHE A 63 -7.88 -0.73 11.67
N LEU A 64 -8.06 0.36 10.91
CA LEU A 64 -9.35 0.72 10.33
C LEU A 64 -9.91 -0.37 9.42
N TRP A 65 -9.08 -1.04 8.63
CA TRP A 65 -9.51 -2.16 7.78
C TRP A 65 -10.15 -3.31 8.58
N ASN A 66 -9.57 -3.62 9.75
CA ASN A 66 -10.01 -4.73 10.60
C ASN A 66 -11.22 -4.38 11.48
N THR A 67 -11.37 -3.11 11.86
CA THR A 67 -12.44 -2.69 12.78
C THR A 67 -13.65 -2.09 12.08
N ALA A 68 -13.48 -1.54 10.87
CA ALA A 68 -14.59 -0.93 10.15
C ALA A 68 -15.53 -1.98 9.53
N PRO A 69 -16.81 -1.63 9.33
CA PRO A 69 -17.73 -2.48 8.58
C PRO A 69 -17.19 -2.78 7.18
N THR A 70 -17.38 -4.01 6.69
CA THR A 70 -16.79 -4.45 5.41
C THR A 70 -17.19 -3.56 4.23
N ILE A 71 -18.41 -3.01 4.22
CA ILE A 71 -18.86 -2.08 3.18
C ILE A 71 -18.04 -0.78 3.16
N PHE A 72 -17.62 -0.28 4.31
CA PHE A 72 -16.75 0.88 4.41
C PHE A 72 -15.32 0.52 3.98
N SER A 73 -14.81 -0.64 4.42
CA SER A 73 -13.49 -1.12 4.03
C SER A 73 -13.36 -1.27 2.51
N LEU A 74 -14.33 -1.91 1.86
CA LEU A 74 -14.32 -2.12 0.41
C LEU A 74 -14.72 -0.87 -0.39
N GLY A 75 -15.70 -0.10 0.09
CA GLY A 75 -16.23 1.06 -0.62
C GLY A 75 -15.39 2.32 -0.48
N VAL A 76 -14.58 2.43 0.58
CA VAL A 76 -13.82 3.66 0.90
C VAL A 76 -12.34 3.36 1.11
N LEU A 77 -11.98 2.51 2.07
CA LEU A 77 -10.56 2.32 2.43
C LEU A 77 -9.74 1.68 1.30
N PHE A 78 -10.29 0.64 0.65
CA PHE A 78 -9.65 -0.03 -0.48
C PHE A 78 -9.40 0.94 -1.66
N PRO A 79 -10.42 1.61 -2.24
CA PRO A 79 -10.20 2.51 -3.36
C PRO A 79 -9.35 3.73 -2.99
N PHE A 80 -9.48 4.24 -1.76
CA PHE A 80 -8.61 5.31 -1.26
C PHE A 80 -7.13 4.88 -1.26
N THR A 81 -6.83 3.71 -0.70
CA THR A 81 -5.46 3.18 -0.62
C THR A 81 -4.90 2.92 -2.02
N LEU A 82 -5.69 2.29 -2.90
CA LEU A 82 -5.29 2.03 -4.28
C LEU A 82 -5.01 3.32 -5.06
N ASN A 83 -5.89 4.33 -4.96
CA ASN A 83 -5.70 5.62 -5.61
C ASN A 83 -4.47 6.36 -5.05
N SER A 84 -4.20 6.25 -3.75
CA SER A 84 -3.02 6.85 -3.11
C SER A 84 -1.73 6.28 -3.68
N VAL A 85 -1.62 4.95 -3.75
CA VAL A 85 -0.46 4.27 -4.36
C VAL A 85 -0.35 4.58 -5.85
N ARG A 86 -1.46 4.58 -6.60
CA ARG A 86 -1.46 4.96 -8.03
C ARG A 86 -0.93 6.37 -8.25
N ARG A 87 -1.30 7.33 -7.39
CA ARG A 87 -0.78 8.70 -7.46
C ARG A 87 0.71 8.74 -7.18
N MET A 88 1.18 7.99 -6.19
CA MET A 88 2.62 7.90 -5.89
C MET A 88 3.44 7.36 -7.06
N ILE A 89 2.97 6.29 -7.71
CA ILE A 89 3.62 5.73 -8.90
C ILE A 89 3.71 6.78 -10.00
N LYS A 90 2.61 7.47 -10.29
CA LYS A 90 2.60 8.55 -11.29
C LYS A 90 3.58 9.67 -10.95
N THR A 91 3.66 10.08 -9.69
CA THR A 91 4.62 11.09 -9.26
C THR A 91 6.06 10.59 -9.41
N ALA A 92 6.35 9.35 -9.04
CA ALA A 92 7.69 8.78 -9.20
C ALA A 92 8.15 8.77 -10.66
N VAL A 93 7.29 8.33 -11.58
CA VAL A 93 7.57 8.34 -13.04
C VAL A 93 7.76 9.78 -13.56
N GLN A 94 6.95 10.73 -13.07
CA GLN A 94 7.10 12.14 -13.45
C GLN A 94 8.43 12.72 -12.95
N ASP A 95 8.86 12.36 -11.74
CA ASP A 95 10.14 12.81 -11.17
C ASP A 95 11.32 12.25 -11.99
N GLU A 96 11.29 10.98 -12.37
CA GLU A 96 12.29 10.38 -13.27
C GLU A 96 12.39 11.11 -14.61
N THR A 97 11.23 11.50 -15.17
CA THR A 97 11.18 12.30 -16.40
C THR A 97 11.80 13.67 -16.20
N ASN A 98 11.45 14.36 -15.12
CA ASN A 98 11.95 15.70 -14.81
C ASN A 98 13.46 15.72 -14.51
N TRP A 99 14.00 14.62 -13.97
CA TRP A 99 15.42 14.47 -13.69
C TRP A 99 16.24 14.05 -14.93
N GLY A 100 15.59 13.84 -16.08
CA GLY A 100 16.27 13.41 -17.32
C GLY A 100 16.67 11.94 -17.34
N TYR A 101 16.17 11.14 -16.38
CA TYR A 101 16.41 9.70 -16.30
C TYR A 101 15.42 8.88 -17.14
N ALA A 102 14.41 9.51 -17.76
CA ALA A 102 13.42 8.82 -18.60
C ALA A 102 14.04 7.92 -19.68
N GLN A 103 15.19 8.31 -20.26
CA GLN A 103 15.90 7.50 -21.27
C GLN A 103 16.56 6.22 -20.71
N PHE A 104 16.72 6.14 -19.39
CA PHE A 104 17.29 5.00 -18.67
C PHE A 104 16.23 4.22 -17.89
N ALA A 105 14.99 4.71 -17.85
CA ALA A 105 13.87 3.99 -17.25
C ALA A 105 13.52 2.79 -18.16
N PRO A 106 13.24 1.60 -17.59
CA PRO A 106 12.77 0.48 -18.38
C PRO A 106 11.47 0.84 -19.10
N ASP A 107 11.35 0.49 -20.38
CA ASP A 107 10.12 0.75 -21.15
C ASP A 107 8.99 -0.13 -20.59
N GLU A 108 7.90 0.50 -20.12
CA GLU A 108 6.72 -0.21 -19.60
C GLU A 108 5.92 -0.93 -20.71
N LYS A 109 6.36 -0.86 -21.98
CA LYS A 109 5.74 -1.51 -23.14
C LYS A 109 6.30 -2.89 -23.48
N GLU A 110 7.26 -3.41 -22.72
CA GLU A 110 7.73 -4.80 -22.86
C GLU A 110 6.92 -5.80 -22.01
#